data_AF-A0A1W9IF30-F1
#
_entry.id   AF-A0A1W9IF30-F1
#
_cell.length_a   1.000
_cell.length_b   1.000
_cell.length_c   1.000
_cell.angle_alpha   90.00
_cell.angle_beta   90.00
_cell.angle_gamma   90.00
#
_symmetry.space_group_name_H-M   'P 1'
#
loop_
_entity.id
_entity.type
_entity.pdbx_description
1 polymer ?
#
loop_
_entity_poly.entity_id
_entity_poly.type
_entity_poly.pdbx_seq_one_letter_code
_entity_poly.pdbx_strand_id
1 'polypeptide(L)' 'MNAPEGECTICQRRLNVEGDELSRDCGGDCWGCVGAVEADMGHQPSLDIVLDEWRRGLRPDWKPPGGIAE' A
#
# COMPACT_ATOMS: atom_id res chain seq x y z
N MET A 1 3.60 10.21 -20.53
CA MET A 1 2.42 9.33 -20.60
C MET A 1 1.74 9.48 -19.26
N ASN A 2 0.63 10.22 -19.21
CA ASN A 2 -0.08 10.50 -17.96
C ASN A 2 -0.86 9.25 -17.58
N ALA A 3 -0.74 8.76 -16.35
CA ALA A 3 -1.68 7.77 -15.83
C ALA A 3 -3.09 8.35 -15.94
N PRO A 4 -4.11 7.55 -16.31
CA PRO A 4 -5.49 8.02 -16.35
C PRO A 4 -5.87 8.60 -14.99
N GLU A 5 -6.57 9.74 -15.00
CA GLU A 5 -7.01 10.43 -13.78
C GLU A 5 -7.77 9.45 -12.88
N GLY A 6 -7.18 9.08 -11.74
CA GLY A 6 -7.77 8.11 -10.81
C GLY A 6 -7.19 6.69 -10.89
N GLU A 7 -6.01 6.47 -11.45
CA GLU A 7 -5.26 5.21 -11.35
C GLU A 7 -3.86 5.42 -10.77
N CYS A 8 -3.39 4.46 -9.97
CA CYS A 8 -2.05 4.46 -9.40
C CYS A 8 -1.00 4.38 -10.50
N THR A 9 -0.01 5.27 -10.46
CA THR A 9 1.05 5.27 -11.48
C THR A 9 1.94 4.02 -11.43
N ILE A 10 2.08 3.39 -10.26
CA ILE A 10 2.94 2.23 -10.03
C ILE A 10 2.28 0.91 -10.47
N CYS A 11 1.05 0.65 -10.04
CA CYS A 11 0.39 -0.64 -10.25
C CYS A 11 -0.88 -0.57 -11.12
N GLN A 12 -1.25 0.62 -11.60
CA GLN A 12 -2.46 0.86 -12.40
C GLN A 12 -3.77 0.47 -11.69
N ARG A 13 -3.75 0.31 -10.35
CA ARG A 13 -4.96 0.13 -9.56
C ARG A 13 -5.79 1.41 -9.59
N ARG A 14 -7.11 1.30 -9.78
CA ARG A 14 -8.05 2.42 -9.62
C ARG A 14 -7.99 2.99 -8.19
N LEU A 15 -7.90 4.31 -8.08
CA LEU A 15 -7.81 5.04 -6.82
C LEU A 15 -9.20 5.36 -6.24
N ASN A 16 -9.26 5.52 -4.92
CA ASN A 16 -10.46 5.91 -4.15
C ASN A 16 -11.67 5.00 -4.41
N VAL A 17 -11.44 3.70 -4.49
CA VAL A 17 -12.48 2.69 -4.57
C VAL A 17 -13.08 2.49 -3.17
N GLU A 18 -14.39 2.70 -3.06
CA GLU A 18 -15.10 2.50 -1.80
C GLU A 18 -14.98 1.05 -1.32
N GLY A 19 -14.58 0.87 -0.06
CA GLY A 19 -14.34 -0.45 0.53
C GLY A 19 -12.97 -1.07 0.24
N ASP A 20 -12.14 -0.44 -0.59
CA ASP A 20 -10.73 -0.84 -0.80
C ASP A 20 -9.80 0.19 -0.16
N GLU A 21 -9.39 -0.08 1.08
CA GLU A 21 -8.45 0.76 1.84
C GLU A 21 -7.11 0.95 1.11
N LEU A 22 -6.66 -0.04 0.33
CA LEU A 22 -5.39 0.01 -0.40
C LEU A 22 -5.46 0.88 -1.66
N SER A 23 -6.66 1.24 -2.10
CA SER A 23 -6.88 2.13 -3.24
C SER A 23 -6.81 3.61 -2.89
N ARG A 24 -6.73 3.97 -1.60
CA ARG A 24 -6.71 5.39 -1.17
C ARG A 24 -5.64 6.15 -1.94
N ASP A 25 -6.03 7.31 -2.47
CA ASP A 25 -5.14 8.17 -3.23
C ASP A 25 -4.15 8.89 -2.31
N CYS A 26 -2.86 8.64 -2.53
CA CYS A 26 -1.72 9.25 -1.86
C CYS A 26 -0.98 10.25 -2.77
N GLY A 27 -1.71 10.95 -3.65
CA GLY A 27 -1.17 11.97 -4.56
C GLY A 27 -0.87 11.46 -5.96
N GLY A 28 -1.66 10.50 -6.45
CA GLY A 28 -1.51 9.84 -7.75
C GLY A 28 -1.08 8.38 -7.64
N ASP A 29 -0.75 7.91 -6.44
CA ASP A 29 -0.42 6.52 -6.16
C ASP A 29 -1.30 5.94 -5.07
N CYS A 30 -1.58 4.64 -5.15
CA CYS A 30 -2.43 3.99 -4.17
C CYS A 30 -1.66 3.75 -2.87
N TRP A 31 -2.35 3.82 -1.73
CA TRP A 31 -1.83 3.45 -0.42
C TRP A 31 -1.21 2.03 -0.40
N GLY A 32 -1.73 1.12 -1.21
CA GLY A 32 -1.12 -0.19 -1.43
C GLY A 32 0.35 -0.12 -1.85
N CYS A 33 0.69 0.78 -2.78
CA CYS A 33 2.07 0.97 -3.23
C CYS A 33 2.86 1.89 -2.30
N VAL A 34 2.32 3.07 -1.98
CA VAL A 34 3.02 4.07 -1.15
C VAL A 34 3.29 3.52 0.24
N GLY A 35 2.28 2.97 0.91
CA GLY A 35 2.44 2.41 2.25
C GLY A 35 3.48 1.29 2.29
N ALA A 36 3.51 0.41 1.28
CA ALA A 36 4.52 -0.66 1.20
C ALA A 36 5.93 -0.10 1.06
N VAL A 37 6.14 0.91 0.21
CA VAL A 37 7.43 1.57 0.02
C VAL A 37 7.85 2.31 1.29
N GLU A 38 6.96 3.07 1.91
CA GLU A 38 7.24 3.78 3.16
C GLU A 38 7.59 2.82 4.30
N ALA A 39 6.88 1.69 4.40
CA ALA A 39 7.17 0.64 5.37
C ALA A 39 8.54 -0.02 5.12
N ASP A 40 8.88 -0.31 3.87
CA ASP A 40 10.19 -0.86 3.47
C ASP A 40 11.34 0.12 3.75
N MET A 41 11.08 1.42 3.56
CA MET A 41 12.00 2.50 3.90
C MET A 41 12.11 2.80 5.41
N GLY A 42 11.35 2.09 6.26
CA GLY A 42 11.40 2.22 7.71
C GLY A 42 10.60 3.40 8.28
N HIS A 43 9.63 3.93 7.55
CA HIS A 43 8.71 4.93 8.08
C HIS A 43 7.73 4.27 9.06
N GLN A 44 8.00 4.43 10.35
CA GLN A 44 7.31 3.73 11.44
C GLN A 44 5.77 3.80 11.37
N PRO A 45 5.14 4.97 11.15
CA PRO A 45 3.68 5.05 11.06
C PRO A 45 3.10 4.20 9.92
N SER A 46 3.76 4.19 8.77
CA SER A 46 3.32 3.41 7.61
C SER A 46 3.55 1.93 7.85
N LEU A 47 4.67 1.57 8.49
CA LEU A 47 4.95 0.19 8.88
C LEU A 47 3.88 -0.38 9.82
N ASP A 48 3.46 0.38 10.85
CA ASP A 48 2.43 -0.06 11.80
C ASP A 48 1.09 -0.32 11.10
N ILE A 49 0.68 0.57 10.18
CA ILE A 49 -0.55 0.40 9.39
C ILE A 49 -0.44 -0.79 8.42
N VAL A 50 0.66 -0.87 7.67
CA VAL A 50 0.88 -1.93 6.68
C VAL A 50 0.98 -3.31 7.33
N LEU A 51 1.53 -3.38 8.55
CA LEU A 51 1.58 -4.61 9.34
C LEU A 51 0.19 -5.05 9.81
N ASP A 52 -0.66 -4.12 10.24
CA ASP A 52 -2.07 -4.42 10.55
C ASP A 52 -2.82 -4.92 9.31
N GLU A 53 -2.65 -4.24 8.17
CA GLU A 53 -3.24 -4.65 6.88
C GLU A 53 -2.78 -6.03 6.45
N TRP A 54 -1.49 -6.33 6.63
CA TRP A 54 -0.93 -7.66 6.38
C TRP A 54 -1.54 -8.72 7.30
N ARG A 55 -1.66 -8.45 8.61
CA ARG A 55 -2.32 -9.35 9.57
C ARG A 55 -3.80 -9.57 9.26
N ARG A 56 -4.48 -8.57 8.71
CA ARG A 56 -5.87 -8.66 8.21
C ARG A 56 -5.98 -9.40 6.88
N GLY A 57 -4.86 -9.76 6.25
CA GLY A 57 -4.81 -10.48 4.98
C GLY A 57 -5.02 -9.58 3.75
N LEU A 58 -4.99 -8.25 3.91
CA LEU A 58 -5.16 -7.31 2.79
C LEU A 58 -3.95 -7.25 1.87
N ARG A 59 -2.76 -7.63 2.38
CA ARG A 59 -1.50 -7.59 1.64
C ARG A 59 -0.85 -8.98 1.53
N PRO A 60 -1.44 -9.93 0.79
CA PRO A 60 -0.95 -11.30 0.74
C PRO A 60 0.48 -11.42 0.17
N ASP A 61 0.87 -10.50 -0.71
CA ASP A 61 2.19 -10.49 -1.36
C ASP A 61 3.24 -9.64 -0.63
N TRP A 62 2.85 -8.91 0.43
CA TRP A 62 3.79 -8.09 1.19
C TRP A 62 4.44 -8.91 2.31
N LYS A 63 5.74 -8.71 2.51
CA LYS A 63 6.49 -9.36 3.60
C LYS A 63 7.05 -8.29 4.54
N PRO A 64 6.83 -8.41 5.84
CA PRO A 64 7.36 -7.45 6.80
C PRO A 64 8.90 -7.42 6.78
N PRO A 65 9.51 -6.22 6.73
CA PRO A 65 10.96 -6.08 6.81
C PRO A 65 11.43 -6.55 8.19
N GLY A 66 12.42 -7.44 8.21
CA GLY A 66 12.94 -8.05 9.44
C GLY A 66 12.47 -9.47 9.72
N GLY A 67 11.65 -10.08 8.84
CA GLY A 67 11.32 -11.49 8.91
C GLY A 67 10.71 -11.86 10.26
N ILE A 68 9.49 -11.40 10.53
CA ILE A 68 8.67 -12.07 11.54
C ILE A 68 8.30 -13.46 10.99
N ALA A 69 9.24 -14.38 11.14
CA ALA A 69 8.96 -15.79 11.17
C ALA A 69 7.97 -16.05 12.32
N GLU A 70 6.87 -16.70 11.95
CA GLU A 70 6.10 -17.68 12.72
C GLU A 70 5.86 -17.41 14.22
#